data_AF-W9Z0P8-F1
#
_entry.id   AF-W9Z0P8-F1
#
_cell.length_a   1.000
_cell.length_b   1.000
_cell.length_c   1.000
_cell.angle_alpha   90.00
_cell.angle_beta   90.00
_cell.angle_gamma   90.00
#
_symmetry.space_group_name_H-M   'P 1'
#
loop_
_entity.id
_entity.type
_entity.pdbx_description
1 polymer ?
#
loop_
_entity_poly.entity_id
_entity_poly.type
_entity_poly.pdbx_seq_one_letter_code
_entity_poly.pdbx_strand_id
1 'polypeptide(L)'
;MDDHSQSITALKSAFIRSQVRHLSTPLEASTPWREFATRVGNEGGGVGSHLSDKVIEHIVSKVNEKIKHHNRMLYSQQSQRHVAEQIETLYWNILSTERQRAEEQERENELEPDAVVIRAETDLTDTNAIEDLLPEQYDELFLRPDQQREDETVDQDTIYTDLRAELLELSHERDALREKAARYRHLRKMLAPLEEPQTNVQPNLVTRDGELAKELDRMRILLARVTGRIGEMKNISGTRVEETQSENTSRLISGQTDRQKLAMVMDMDMT
;
A
#
# COMPACT_ATOMS: atom_id res chain seq x y z
N MET A 1 -0.62 -0.42 1.87
CA MET A 1 -1.75 -0.84 1.01
C MET A 1 -1.51 -2.31 0.84
N ASP A 2 -2.21 -3.07 1.65
CA ASP A 2 -1.65 -4.25 2.29
C ASP A 2 -1.92 -5.47 1.41
N ASP A 3 -0.84 -6.13 0.99
CA ASP A 3 -0.83 -7.20 -0.02
C ASP A 3 -1.40 -8.54 0.52
N HIS A 4 -1.86 -8.55 1.77
CA HIS A 4 -2.33 -9.75 2.48
C HIS A 4 -3.78 -10.16 2.14
N SER A 5 -4.46 -9.46 1.23
CA SER A 5 -5.85 -9.75 0.82
C SER A 5 -5.99 -10.33 -0.60
N GLN A 6 -4.89 -10.46 -1.35
CA GLN A 6 -4.94 -11.09 -2.67
C GLN A 6 -4.88 -12.61 -2.53
N SER A 7 -5.78 -13.34 -3.21
CA SER A 7 -5.71 -14.79 -3.22
C SER A 7 -4.40 -15.28 -3.86
N ILE A 8 -3.91 -16.45 -3.46
CA ILE A 8 -2.70 -17.07 -4.02
C ILE A 8 -2.83 -17.20 -5.55
N THR A 9 -4.01 -17.59 -6.04
CA THR A 9 -4.35 -17.61 -7.47
C THR A 9 -4.18 -16.25 -8.13
N ALA A 10 -4.61 -15.17 -7.46
CA ALA A 10 -4.51 -13.81 -7.97
C ALA A 10 -3.04 -13.39 -8.10
N LEU A 11 -2.20 -13.69 -7.10
CA LEU A 11 -0.75 -13.44 -7.14
C LEU A 11 -0.07 -14.21 -8.27
N LYS A 12 -0.35 -15.52 -8.39
CA LYS A 12 0.17 -16.36 -9.49
C LYS A 12 -0.26 -15.84 -10.86
N SER A 13 -1.53 -15.43 -11.00
CA SER A 13 -2.03 -14.85 -12.24
C SER A 13 -1.39 -13.48 -12.55
N ALA A 14 -1.12 -12.67 -11.54
CA ALA A 14 -0.46 -11.37 -11.67
C ALA A 14 1.01 -11.54 -12.10
N PHE A 15 1.71 -12.54 -11.55
CA PHE A 15 3.04 -12.92 -12.01
C PHE A 15 3.04 -13.38 -13.46
N ILE A 16 2.13 -14.27 -13.86
CA ILE A 16 2.04 -14.70 -15.27
C ILE A 16 1.75 -13.50 -16.18
N ARG A 17 0.88 -12.57 -15.76
CA ARG A 17 0.63 -11.32 -16.50
C ARG A 17 1.88 -10.47 -16.66
N SER A 18 2.72 -10.36 -15.63
CA SER A 18 3.97 -9.58 -15.74
C SER A 18 4.94 -10.24 -16.71
N GLN A 19 5.07 -11.57 -16.69
CA GLN A 19 5.89 -12.31 -17.65
C GLN A 19 5.37 -12.16 -19.09
N VAL A 20 4.07 -12.28 -19.30
CA VAL A 20 3.44 -12.04 -20.62
C VAL A 20 3.64 -10.60 -21.08
N ARG A 21 3.65 -9.62 -20.16
CA ARG A 21 3.99 -8.24 -20.49
C ARG A 21 5.41 -8.11 -21.04
N HIS A 22 6.38 -8.80 -20.43
CA HIS A 22 7.75 -8.83 -20.96
C HIS A 22 7.81 -9.46 -22.36
N LEU A 23 7.09 -10.55 -22.59
CA LEU A 23 7.02 -11.23 -23.90
C LEU A 23 6.24 -10.46 -24.97
N SER A 24 5.40 -9.50 -24.57
CA SER A 24 4.64 -8.63 -25.49
C SER A 24 5.32 -7.28 -25.74
N THR A 25 6.53 -7.09 -25.23
CA THR A 25 7.35 -5.92 -25.53
C THR A 25 7.59 -5.86 -27.04
N PRO A 26 7.27 -4.73 -27.71
CA PRO A 26 7.46 -4.61 -29.14
C PRO A 26 8.94 -4.70 -29.48
N LEU A 27 9.26 -5.40 -30.57
CA LEU A 27 10.61 -5.43 -31.10
C LEU A 27 10.91 -4.09 -31.75
N GLU A 28 12.08 -3.54 -31.44
CA GLU A 28 12.64 -2.38 -32.14
C GLU A 28 13.56 -2.83 -33.27
N ALA A 29 13.67 -2.02 -34.33
CA ALA A 29 14.58 -2.31 -35.42
C ALA A 29 16.03 -2.25 -34.91
N SER A 30 16.78 -3.35 -35.02
CA SER A 30 18.15 -3.42 -34.51
C SER A 30 19.10 -2.46 -35.24
N THR A 31 19.76 -1.55 -34.54
CA THR A 31 20.73 -0.61 -35.15
C THR A 31 21.79 -1.23 -36.09
N PRO A 32 22.33 -2.45 -35.89
CA PRO A 32 23.35 -3.01 -36.78
C PRO A 32 22.84 -3.46 -38.15
N TRP A 33 21.52 -3.58 -38.40
CA TRP A 33 21.05 -4.00 -39.74
C TRP A 33 21.48 -3.02 -40.83
N ARG A 34 21.66 -1.74 -40.47
CA ARG A 34 22.14 -0.69 -41.38
C ARG A 34 23.56 -0.99 -41.88
N GLU A 35 24.42 -1.47 -40.99
CA GLU A 35 25.81 -1.84 -41.32
C GLU A 35 25.88 -3.09 -42.22
N PHE A 36 24.94 -4.03 -42.07
CA PHE A 36 24.82 -5.20 -42.93
C PHE A 36 24.28 -4.85 -44.31
N ALA A 37 23.26 -3.98 -44.38
CA ALA A 37 22.71 -3.48 -45.65
C ALA A 37 23.76 -2.70 -46.46
N THR A 38 24.65 -1.95 -45.81
CA THR A 38 25.76 -1.26 -46.49
C THR A 38 26.88 -2.20 -46.94
N ARG A 39 27.14 -3.29 -46.20
CA ARG A 39 28.17 -4.28 -46.56
C ARG A 39 27.79 -5.07 -47.82
N VAL A 40 26.53 -5.48 -47.92
CA VAL A 40 26.01 -6.27 -49.06
C VAL A 40 25.99 -5.47 -50.37
N GLY A 41 25.77 -4.15 -50.30
CA GLY A 41 25.77 -3.27 -51.47
C GLY A 41 27.16 -3.00 -52.06
N ASN A 42 28.24 -3.26 -51.33
CA ASN A 42 29.61 -2.97 -51.76
C ASN A 42 30.31 -4.16 -52.45
N GLU A 43 29.83 -5.39 -52.23
CA GLU A 43 30.46 -6.61 -52.79
C GLU A 43 29.75 -7.16 -54.04
N GLY A 44 28.49 -6.80 -54.28
CA GLY A 44 27.73 -7.18 -55.48
C GLY A 44 27.41 -5.97 -56.32
N GLY A 45 28.17 -5.72 -57.39
CA GLY A 45 27.95 -4.64 -58.36
C GLY A 45 26.67 -4.81 -59.19
N GLY A 46 25.51 -4.70 -58.54
CA GLY A 46 24.19 -4.76 -59.15
C GLY A 46 23.27 -3.74 -58.49
N VAL A 47 22.55 -2.99 -59.33
CA VAL A 47 21.49 -2.04 -58.97
C VAL A 47 20.34 -2.81 -58.28
N GLY A 48 20.53 -3.14 -57.00
CA GLY A 48 19.63 -3.95 -56.20
C GLY A 48 19.25 -3.20 -54.93
N SER A 49 18.31 -2.26 -55.09
CA SER A 49 17.50 -1.61 -54.03
C SER A 49 18.07 -1.73 -52.61
N HIS A 50 18.77 -0.68 -52.15
CA HIS A 50 19.02 -0.48 -50.72
C HIS A 50 17.73 -0.80 -49.94
N LEU A 51 17.77 -1.71 -48.95
CA LEU A 51 16.60 -1.97 -48.10
C LEU A 51 16.19 -0.64 -47.47
N SER A 52 15.08 -0.08 -47.94
CA SER A 52 14.66 1.23 -47.45
C SER A 52 14.20 1.12 -46.00
N ASP A 53 14.48 2.15 -45.21
CA ASP A 53 14.09 2.22 -43.79
C ASP A 53 12.59 1.95 -43.61
N LYS A 54 11.78 2.46 -44.55
CA LYS A 54 10.33 2.27 -44.60
C LYS A 54 9.91 0.80 -44.74
N VAL A 55 10.66 0.01 -45.51
CA VAL A 55 10.37 -1.42 -45.67
C VAL A 55 10.66 -2.18 -44.38
N ILE A 56 11.72 -1.80 -43.67
CA ILE A 56 12.10 -2.44 -42.40
C ILE A 56 11.14 -2.03 -41.29
N GLU A 57 10.79 -0.75 -41.20
CA GLU A 57 9.76 -0.26 -40.28
C GLU A 57 8.43 -0.98 -40.51
N HIS A 58 8.04 -1.17 -41.77
CA HIS A 58 6.84 -1.93 -42.12
C HIS A 58 6.95 -3.42 -41.76
N ILE A 59 8.09 -4.07 -41.95
CA ILE A 59 8.32 -5.46 -41.54
C ILE A 59 8.27 -5.58 -40.02
N VAL A 60 8.95 -4.70 -39.28
CA VAL A 60 8.96 -4.66 -37.82
C VAL A 60 7.55 -4.42 -37.29
N SER A 61 6.79 -3.50 -37.88
CA SER A 61 5.38 -3.27 -37.57
C SER A 61 4.55 -4.53 -37.77
N LYS A 62 4.67 -5.20 -38.92
CA LYS A 62 3.93 -6.43 -39.23
C LYS A 62 4.31 -7.60 -38.32
N VAL A 63 5.57 -7.71 -37.93
CA VAL A 63 6.03 -8.71 -36.96
C VAL A 63 5.45 -8.41 -35.58
N ASN A 64 5.48 -7.14 -35.14
CA ASN A 64 4.89 -6.72 -33.88
C ASN A 64 3.37 -6.94 -33.85
N GLU A 65 2.66 -6.74 -34.96
CA GLU A 65 1.23 -7.10 -35.09
C GLU A 65 1.00 -8.60 -34.94
N LYS A 66 1.81 -9.44 -35.60
CA LYS A 66 1.74 -10.90 -35.43
C LYS A 66 2.03 -11.34 -34.00
N ILE A 67 3.02 -10.74 -33.34
CA ILE A 67 3.37 -11.00 -31.93
C ILE A 67 2.20 -10.61 -31.03
N LYS A 68 1.57 -9.44 -31.25
CA LYS A 68 0.36 -9.02 -30.51
C LYS A 68 -0.80 -10.00 -30.71
N HIS A 69 -1.03 -10.43 -31.94
CA HIS A 69 -2.09 -11.38 -32.26
C HIS A 69 -1.85 -12.74 -31.58
N HIS A 70 -0.63 -13.27 -31.67
CA HIS A 70 -0.23 -14.52 -31.02
C HIS A 70 -0.35 -14.44 -29.49
N ASN A 71 0.18 -13.37 -28.88
CA ASN A 71 0.10 -13.16 -27.44
C ASN A 71 -1.35 -13.08 -26.95
N ARG A 72 -2.24 -12.42 -27.70
CA ARG A 72 -3.67 -12.34 -27.35
C ARG A 72 -4.39 -13.68 -27.49
N MET A 73 -3.98 -14.51 -28.44
CA MET A 73 -4.57 -15.83 -28.69
C MET A 73 -4.13 -16.85 -27.64
N LEU A 74 -2.84 -16.94 -27.35
CA LEU A 74 -2.30 -17.94 -26.41
C LEU A 74 -2.43 -17.51 -24.96
N TYR A 75 -2.06 -16.27 -24.66
CA TYR A 75 -2.07 -15.72 -23.31
C TYR A 75 -3.31 -14.86 -23.08
N SER A 76 -4.48 -15.42 -23.36
CA SER A 76 -5.76 -14.83 -22.95
C SER A 76 -5.81 -14.68 -21.42
N GLN A 77 -6.60 -13.74 -20.90
CA GLN A 77 -6.76 -13.58 -19.46
C GLN A 77 -7.33 -14.83 -18.78
N GLN A 78 -8.19 -15.57 -19.50
CA GLN A 78 -8.77 -16.81 -19.01
C GLN A 78 -7.73 -17.94 -18.95
N SER A 79 -6.87 -18.07 -19.96
CA SER A 79 -5.80 -19.08 -19.96
C SER A 79 -4.76 -18.81 -18.88
N GLN A 80 -4.39 -17.54 -18.68
CA GLN A 80 -3.47 -17.15 -17.60
C GLN A 80 -4.04 -17.50 -16.22
N ARG A 81 -5.34 -17.24 -15.99
CA ARG A 81 -6.02 -17.62 -14.74
C ARG A 81 -6.09 -19.13 -14.57
N HIS A 82 -6.45 -19.86 -15.62
CA HIS A 82 -6.55 -21.32 -15.58
C HIS A 82 -5.20 -22.01 -15.31
N VAL A 83 -4.11 -21.48 -15.86
CA VAL A 83 -2.76 -21.97 -15.54
C VAL A 83 -2.39 -21.68 -14.09
N ALA A 84 -2.73 -20.49 -13.57
CA ALA A 84 -2.53 -20.17 -12.16
C ALA A 84 -3.31 -21.12 -11.23
N GLU A 85 -4.56 -21.43 -11.57
CA GLU A 85 -5.41 -22.40 -10.85
C GLU A 85 -4.81 -23.80 -10.93
N GLN A 86 -4.34 -24.27 -12.08
CA GLN A 86 -3.68 -25.58 -12.21
C GLN A 86 -2.39 -25.67 -11.38
N ILE A 87 -1.54 -24.65 -11.40
CA ILE A 87 -0.31 -24.62 -10.58
C ILE A 87 -0.68 -24.67 -9.10
N GLU A 88 -1.75 -24.00 -8.70
CA GLU A 88 -2.28 -24.07 -7.35
C GLU A 88 -2.82 -25.46 -7.00
N THR A 89 -3.62 -26.08 -7.87
CA THR A 89 -4.11 -27.45 -7.66
C THR A 89 -2.96 -28.45 -7.55
N LEU A 90 -1.96 -28.37 -8.44
CA LEU A 90 -0.79 -29.24 -8.40
C LEU A 90 0.01 -29.06 -7.11
N TYR A 91 0.20 -27.82 -6.66
CA TYR A 91 0.86 -27.52 -5.40
C TYR A 91 0.09 -28.13 -4.21
N TRP A 92 -1.23 -27.92 -4.14
CA TRP A 92 -2.07 -28.52 -3.10
C TRP A 92 -2.07 -30.05 -3.15
N ASN A 93 -2.02 -30.65 -4.35
CA ASN A 93 -1.93 -32.09 -4.51
C ASN A 93 -0.61 -32.62 -3.95
N ILE A 94 0.52 -31.99 -4.27
CA ILE A 94 1.84 -32.36 -3.73
C ILE A 94 1.81 -32.31 -2.20
N LEU A 95 1.34 -31.19 -1.63
CA LEU A 95 1.19 -31.03 -0.18
C LEU A 95 0.28 -32.10 0.44
N SER A 96 -0.84 -32.41 -0.22
CA SER A 96 -1.76 -33.45 0.27
C SER A 96 -1.12 -34.84 0.24
N THR A 97 -0.29 -35.14 -0.77
CA THR A 97 0.40 -36.42 -0.87
C THR A 97 1.56 -36.54 0.12
N GLU A 98 2.29 -35.45 0.37
CA GLU A 98 3.33 -35.41 1.41
C GLU A 98 2.71 -35.56 2.79
N ARG A 99 1.59 -34.88 3.04
CA ARG A 99 0.82 -35.04 4.27
C ARG A 99 0.31 -36.47 4.44
N GLN A 100 -0.26 -37.08 3.41
CA GLN A 100 -0.72 -38.47 3.47
C GLN A 100 0.42 -39.44 3.75
N ARG A 101 1.59 -39.23 3.14
CA ARG A 101 2.78 -40.04 3.41
C ARG A 101 3.30 -39.87 4.83
N ALA A 102 3.29 -38.64 5.37
CA ALA A 102 3.63 -38.39 6.76
C ALA A 102 2.64 -39.10 7.70
N GLU A 103 1.34 -38.98 7.45
CA GLU A 103 0.29 -39.65 8.24
C GLU A 103 0.31 -41.18 8.12
N GLU A 104 0.70 -41.73 6.97
CA GLU A 104 0.92 -43.18 6.79
C GLU A 104 2.18 -43.66 7.53
N GLN A 105 3.25 -42.87 7.48
CA GLN A 105 4.50 -43.16 8.19
C GLN A 105 4.33 -43.07 9.71
N GLU A 106 3.54 -42.11 10.22
CA GLU A 106 3.15 -41.99 11.63
C GLU A 106 2.25 -43.14 12.11
N ARG A 107 1.55 -43.83 11.19
CA ARG A 107 0.74 -45.01 11.53
C ARG A 107 1.56 -46.30 11.49
N GLU A 108 2.57 -46.37 10.62
CA GLU A 108 3.44 -47.54 10.48
C GLU A 108 4.60 -47.55 11.48
N ASN A 109 5.12 -46.39 11.84
CA ASN A 109 6.03 -46.24 12.97
C ASN A 109 5.23 -45.71 14.16
N GLU A 110 5.24 -46.41 15.30
CA GLU A 110 4.86 -45.87 16.62
C GLU A 110 5.85 -44.77 17.09
N LEU A 111 6.30 -43.89 16.18
CA LEU A 111 7.19 -42.77 16.47
C LEU A 111 6.37 -41.65 17.08
N GLU A 112 6.89 -41.09 18.17
CA GLU A 112 6.33 -39.95 18.87
C GLU A 112 6.02 -38.78 17.91
N PRO A 113 4.95 -38.00 18.16
CA PRO A 113 4.46 -36.94 17.28
C PRO A 113 5.38 -35.72 17.13
N ASP A 114 6.65 -35.82 17.52
CA ASP A 114 7.60 -34.69 17.67
C ASP A 114 8.64 -34.61 16.54
N ALA A 115 8.49 -35.41 15.47
CA ALA A 115 9.38 -35.32 14.31
C ALA A 115 9.08 -34.04 13.50
N VAL A 116 9.91 -33.03 13.72
CA VAL A 116 9.79 -31.70 13.14
C VAL A 116 10.02 -31.73 11.62
N VAL A 117 8.93 -31.76 10.85
CA VAL A 117 9.00 -31.63 9.39
C VAL A 117 9.24 -30.15 9.05
N ILE A 118 10.49 -29.77 8.83
CA ILE A 118 10.83 -28.50 8.18
C ILE A 118 10.22 -28.53 6.78
N ARG A 119 9.09 -27.84 6.60
CA ARG A 119 8.40 -27.79 5.31
C ARG A 119 9.11 -26.83 4.38
N ALA A 120 9.14 -27.10 3.09
CA ALA A 120 9.85 -26.26 2.12
C ALA A 120 9.30 -24.81 2.04
N GLU A 121 8.07 -24.61 2.50
CA GLU A 121 7.40 -23.32 2.55
C GLU A 121 7.57 -22.55 3.87
N THR A 122 8.29 -23.09 4.86
CA THR A 122 8.48 -22.38 6.12
C THR A 122 9.43 -21.22 5.90
N ASP A 123 8.95 -20.01 6.19
CA ASP A 123 9.79 -18.83 6.15
C ASP A 123 10.73 -18.87 7.36
N LEU A 124 11.95 -19.37 7.14
CA LEU A 124 13.02 -19.41 8.14
C LEU A 124 13.52 -18.01 8.50
N THR A 125 12.90 -16.95 7.99
CA THR A 125 13.10 -15.62 8.53
C THR A 125 12.23 -15.39 9.76
N ASP A 126 11.09 -16.03 9.98
CA ASP A 126 10.27 -15.74 11.16
C ASP A 126 10.87 -16.34 12.44
N THR A 127 11.03 -15.51 13.48
CA THR A 127 11.66 -15.91 14.75
C THR A 127 10.90 -17.06 15.43
N ASN A 128 9.56 -16.99 15.43
CA ASN A 128 8.72 -18.07 15.93
C ASN A 128 8.87 -19.35 15.09
N ALA A 129 9.04 -19.22 13.77
CA ALA A 129 9.23 -20.38 12.90
C ALA A 129 10.58 -21.06 13.15
N ILE A 130 11.62 -20.28 13.47
CA ILE A 130 12.93 -20.82 13.85
C ILE A 130 12.85 -21.53 15.21
N GLU A 131 12.20 -20.92 16.20
CA GLU A 131 12.06 -21.49 17.54
C GLU A 131 11.23 -22.78 17.53
N ASP A 132 10.11 -22.79 16.82
CA ASP A 132 9.15 -23.90 16.82
C ASP A 132 9.50 -25.03 15.84
N LEU A 133 10.23 -24.73 14.74
CA LEU A 133 10.47 -25.69 13.65
C LEU A 133 11.92 -26.16 13.52
N LEU A 134 12.87 -25.61 14.28
CA LEU A 134 14.23 -26.16 14.31
C LEU A 134 14.43 -26.93 15.63
N PRO A 135 14.67 -28.25 15.55
CA PRO A 135 15.00 -29.07 16.71
C PRO A 135 16.18 -28.49 17.49
N GLU A 136 16.19 -28.74 18.81
CA GLU A 136 17.30 -28.30 19.67
C GLU A 136 18.58 -29.10 19.38
N GLN A 137 18.43 -30.34 18.91
CA GLN A 137 19.54 -31.26 18.64
C GLN A 137 19.59 -31.63 17.15
N TYR A 138 20.81 -31.80 16.63
CA TYR A 138 21.04 -32.17 15.24
C TYR A 138 20.53 -33.58 14.90
N ASP A 139 20.59 -34.50 15.87
CA ASP A 139 20.08 -35.87 15.76
C ASP A 139 18.58 -35.94 15.41
N GLU A 140 17.81 -34.94 15.80
CA GLU A 140 16.35 -34.87 15.60
C GLU A 140 15.96 -34.38 14.20
N LEU A 141 16.91 -33.91 13.38
CA LEU A 141 16.67 -33.47 12.00
C LEU A 141 16.48 -34.64 11.02
N PHE A 142 16.93 -35.85 11.37
CA PHE A 142 16.93 -37.00 10.45
C PHE A 142 15.65 -37.85 10.57
N LEU A 143 14.77 -37.77 9.57
CA LEU A 143 13.61 -38.66 9.42
C LEU A 143 13.97 -40.10 8.97
N ARG A 144 15.26 -40.43 8.78
CA ARG A 144 15.70 -41.77 8.33
C ARG A 144 16.78 -42.34 9.24
N PRO A 145 16.51 -43.42 9.99
CA PRO A 145 17.52 -44.12 10.79
C PRO A 145 18.56 -44.90 9.95
N ASP A 146 18.41 -44.94 8.62
CA ASP A 146 19.23 -45.77 7.72
C ASP A 146 20.40 -45.04 7.03
N GLN A 147 20.55 -43.72 7.20
CA GLN A 147 21.78 -43.04 6.78
C GLN A 147 22.83 -43.24 7.87
N GLN A 148 23.76 -44.14 7.57
CA GLN A 148 24.84 -44.60 8.42
C GLN A 148 25.47 -43.45 9.23
N ARG A 149 25.36 -43.54 10.56
CA ARG A 149 26.25 -42.84 11.49
C ARG A 149 27.69 -43.21 11.13
N GLU A 150 28.37 -42.33 10.43
CA GLU A 150 29.84 -42.29 10.47
C GLU A 150 30.21 -41.51 11.73
N ASP A 151 31.22 -41.96 12.49
CA ASP A 151 31.61 -41.49 13.83
C ASP A 151 32.03 -39.99 13.94
N GLU A 152 31.70 -39.16 12.94
CA GLU A 152 31.96 -37.72 12.84
C GLU A 152 30.80 -36.85 13.41
N THR A 153 29.77 -37.44 14.03
CA THR A 153 28.53 -36.74 14.40
C THR A 153 28.67 -35.72 15.53
N VAL A 154 29.57 -35.94 16.51
CA VAL A 154 29.69 -35.05 17.68
C VAL A 154 30.11 -33.62 17.28
N ASP A 155 30.99 -33.51 16.29
CA ASP A 155 31.42 -32.20 15.79
C ASP A 155 30.26 -31.49 15.06
N GLN A 156 29.43 -32.23 14.32
CA GLN A 156 28.26 -31.67 13.62
C GLN A 156 27.17 -31.20 14.57
N ASP A 157 26.95 -31.93 15.67
CA ASP A 157 25.99 -31.54 16.70
C ASP A 157 26.36 -30.20 17.31
N THR A 158 27.63 -30.02 17.68
CA THR A 158 28.12 -28.76 18.26
C THR A 158 28.02 -27.59 17.27
N ILE A 159 28.44 -27.81 16.03
CA ILE A 159 28.34 -26.81 14.95
C ILE A 159 26.89 -26.39 14.71
N TYR A 160 25.96 -27.36 14.68
CA TYR A 160 24.54 -27.08 14.51
C TYR A 160 23.99 -26.25 15.67
N THR A 161 24.30 -26.63 16.91
CA THR A 161 23.82 -25.89 18.09
C THR A 161 24.35 -24.46 18.13
N ASP A 162 25.63 -24.27 17.76
CA ASP A 162 26.26 -22.95 17.70
C ASP A 162 25.62 -22.09 16.61
N LEU A 163 25.41 -22.65 15.41
CA LEU A 163 24.79 -21.95 14.29
C LEU A 163 23.31 -21.61 14.58
N ARG A 164 22.58 -22.52 15.25
CA ARG A 164 21.20 -22.27 15.68
C ARG A 164 21.14 -21.12 16.68
N ALA A 165 22.07 -21.06 17.63
CA ALA A 165 22.17 -19.97 18.59
C ALA A 165 22.47 -18.63 17.90
N GLU A 166 23.42 -18.61 16.96
CA GLU A 166 23.74 -17.41 16.17
C GLU A 166 22.53 -16.95 15.34
N LEU A 167 21.81 -17.88 14.73
CA LEU A 167 20.63 -17.59 13.91
C LEU A 167 19.51 -16.96 14.78
N LEU A 168 19.28 -17.49 15.97
CA LEU A 168 18.32 -16.92 16.93
C LEU A 168 18.74 -15.51 17.41
N GLU A 169 20.02 -15.29 17.68
CA GLU A 169 20.51 -13.96 18.06
C GLU A 169 20.28 -12.93 16.94
N LEU A 170 20.64 -13.29 15.70
CA LEU A 170 20.45 -12.43 14.53
C LEU A 170 18.97 -12.19 14.21
N SER A 171 18.10 -13.18 14.39
CA SER A 171 16.65 -13.03 14.16
C SER A 171 16.03 -12.06 15.17
N HIS A 172 16.39 -12.16 16.45
CA HIS A 172 15.98 -11.22 17.49
C HIS A 172 16.51 -9.80 17.23
N GLU A 173 17.78 -9.64 16.83
CA GLU A 173 18.33 -8.33 16.50
C GLU A 173 17.56 -7.68 15.34
N ARG A 174 17.32 -8.45 14.29
CA ARG A 174 16.54 -7.99 13.13
C ARG A 174 15.12 -7.58 13.54
N ASP A 175 14.46 -8.32 14.40
CA ASP A 175 13.11 -7.99 14.86
C ASP A 175 13.08 -6.73 15.72
N ALA A 176 14.06 -6.54 16.59
CA ALA A 176 14.23 -5.29 17.34
C ALA A 176 14.47 -4.09 16.41
N LEU A 177 15.25 -4.27 15.34
CA LEU A 177 15.46 -3.24 14.31
C LEU A 177 14.19 -2.96 13.50
N ARG A 178 13.43 -4.00 13.13
CA ARG A 178 12.12 -3.87 12.45
C ARG A 178 11.13 -3.09 13.31
N GLU A 179 11.07 -3.38 14.62
CA GLU A 179 10.20 -2.67 15.56
C GLU A 179 10.62 -1.20 15.73
N LYS A 180 11.93 -0.92 15.86
CA LYS A 180 12.46 0.46 15.86
C LYS A 180 12.07 1.19 14.57
N ALA A 181 12.25 0.57 13.41
CA ALA A 181 11.89 1.17 12.13
C ALA A 181 10.37 1.40 12.01
N ALA A 182 9.55 0.47 12.49
CA ALA A 182 8.10 0.62 12.52
C ALA A 182 7.69 1.80 13.43
N ARG A 183 8.28 1.93 14.62
CA ARG A 183 8.07 3.06 15.53
C ARG A 183 8.42 4.39 14.88
N TYR A 184 9.59 4.50 14.23
CA TYR A 184 9.97 5.73 13.54
C TYR A 184 9.07 6.06 12.35
N ARG A 185 8.63 5.06 11.57
CA ARG A 185 7.65 5.26 10.50
C ARG A 185 6.30 5.72 11.05
N HIS A 186 5.86 5.17 12.18
CA HIS A 186 4.63 5.57 12.85
C HIS A 186 4.74 7.01 13.37
N LEU A 187 5.83 7.36 14.05
CA LEU A 187 6.12 8.73 14.49
C LEU A 187 6.12 9.69 13.30
N ARG A 188 6.79 9.34 12.20
CA ARG A 188 6.80 10.13 10.97
C ARG A 188 5.39 10.32 10.41
N LYS A 189 4.54 9.28 10.43
CA LYS A 189 3.13 9.40 10.01
C LYS A 189 2.33 10.33 10.93
N MET A 190 2.60 10.34 12.23
CA MET A 190 1.98 11.29 13.17
C MET A 190 2.50 12.73 12.99
N LEU A 191 3.74 12.88 12.54
CA LEU A 191 4.34 14.18 12.21
C LEU A 191 3.97 14.67 10.81
N ALA A 192 3.53 13.80 9.90
CA ALA A 192 3.16 14.20 8.53
C ALA A 192 2.11 15.33 8.49
N PRO A 193 1.08 15.36 9.38
CA PRO A 193 0.18 16.50 9.47
C PRO A 193 0.81 17.82 9.94
N LEU A 194 1.93 17.74 10.65
CA LEU A 194 2.66 18.90 11.18
C LEU A 194 3.73 19.42 10.22
N GLU A 195 4.06 18.70 9.15
CA GLU A 195 4.99 19.18 8.10
C GLU A 195 4.42 20.42 7.39
N GLU A 196 3.09 20.52 7.26
CA GLU A 196 2.38 21.70 6.72
C GLU A 196 1.34 22.25 7.72
N PRO A 197 1.78 22.94 8.78
CA PRO A 197 0.90 23.36 9.87
C PRO A 197 -0.13 24.41 9.42
N GLN A 198 0.17 25.20 8.39
CA GLN A 198 -0.74 26.22 7.85
C GLN A 198 -1.92 25.63 7.08
N THR A 199 -1.75 24.45 6.47
CA THR A 199 -2.77 23.81 5.64
C THR A 199 -3.59 22.79 6.42
N ASN A 200 -2.95 22.03 7.32
CA ASN A 200 -3.53 20.79 7.85
C ASN A 200 -4.03 20.87 9.30
N VAL A 201 -3.35 21.64 10.17
CA VAL A 201 -3.64 21.58 11.61
C VAL A 201 -4.77 22.49 12.03
N GLN A 202 -5.07 23.55 11.27
CA GLN A 202 -6.28 24.37 11.38
C GLN A 202 -6.23 25.52 10.34
N PRO A 203 -6.97 25.48 9.23
CA PRO A 203 -7.07 26.63 8.31
C PRO A 203 -7.70 27.88 8.97
N ASN A 204 -8.44 27.67 10.07
CA ASN A 204 -9.14 28.70 10.84
C ASN A 204 -8.32 29.27 12.02
N LEU A 205 -7.00 29.03 12.06
CA LEU A 205 -6.15 29.62 13.10
C LEU A 205 -6.22 31.16 13.01
N VAL A 206 -6.35 31.84 14.16
CA VAL A 206 -6.36 33.32 14.25
C VAL A 206 -4.94 33.85 14.02
N THR A 207 -4.45 33.72 12.79
CA THR A 207 -3.23 34.36 12.33
C THR A 207 -3.58 35.67 11.63
N ARG A 208 -2.63 36.60 11.59
CA ARG A 208 -2.83 37.93 11.00
C ARG A 208 -3.28 37.87 9.53
N ASP A 209 -2.94 36.79 8.82
CA ASP A 209 -3.28 36.56 7.41
C ASP A 209 -4.23 35.36 7.19
N GLY A 210 -4.84 34.84 8.27
CA GLY A 210 -5.70 33.64 8.24
C GLY A 210 -7.06 33.87 7.56
N GLU A 211 -7.74 32.78 7.16
CA GLU A 211 -9.05 32.86 6.51
C GLU A 211 -10.11 33.56 7.36
N LEU A 212 -10.05 33.37 8.68
CA LEU A 212 -10.93 34.05 9.64
C LEU A 212 -10.71 35.58 9.62
N ALA A 213 -9.46 36.05 9.51
CA ALA A 213 -9.16 37.48 9.44
C ALA A 213 -9.75 38.10 8.16
N LYS A 214 -9.63 37.40 7.03
CA LYS A 214 -10.25 37.80 5.75
C LYS A 214 -11.77 37.85 5.85
N GLU A 215 -12.39 36.89 6.55
CA GLU A 215 -13.85 36.86 6.72
C GLU A 215 -14.34 37.93 7.71
N LEU A 216 -13.57 38.22 8.77
CA LEU A 216 -13.84 39.34 9.67
C LEU A 216 -13.73 40.70 8.95
N ASP A 217 -12.75 40.87 8.06
CA ASP A 217 -12.64 42.08 7.23
C ASP A 217 -13.83 42.22 6.28
N ARG A 218 -14.29 41.13 5.66
CA ARG A 218 -15.53 41.12 4.87
C ARG A 218 -16.75 41.49 5.72
N MET A 219 -16.87 40.94 6.93
CA MET A 219 -17.93 41.30 7.87
C MET A 219 -17.87 42.77 8.26
N ARG A 220 -16.68 43.35 8.45
CA ARG A 220 -16.48 44.76 8.79
C ARG A 220 -16.98 45.68 7.67
N ILE A 221 -16.69 45.31 6.43
CA ILE A 221 -17.17 46.02 5.23
C ILE A 221 -18.69 45.89 5.10
N LEU A 222 -19.24 44.69 5.30
CA LEU A 222 -20.69 44.45 5.28
C LEU A 222 -21.41 45.22 6.39
N LEU A 223 -20.87 45.24 7.61
CA LEU A 223 -21.40 46.04 8.72
C LEU A 223 -21.39 47.52 8.41
N ALA A 224 -20.29 48.07 7.87
CA ALA A 224 -20.23 49.46 7.46
C ALA A 224 -21.26 49.80 6.36
N ARG A 225 -21.47 48.88 5.41
CA ARG A 225 -22.48 49.06 4.36
C ARG A 225 -23.91 48.93 4.91
N VAL A 226 -24.16 48.03 5.85
CA VAL A 226 -25.47 47.83 6.48
C VAL A 226 -25.81 49.00 7.40
N THR A 227 -24.86 49.49 8.20
CA THR A 227 -25.08 50.68 9.04
C THR A 227 -25.24 51.94 8.21
N GLY A 228 -24.49 52.09 7.12
CA GLY A 228 -24.67 53.16 6.14
C GLY A 228 -26.07 53.11 5.52
N ARG A 229 -26.51 51.95 5.05
CA ARG A 229 -27.84 51.77 4.43
C ARG A 229 -28.99 51.90 5.43
N ILE A 230 -28.80 51.50 6.69
CA ILE A 230 -29.76 51.74 7.79
C ILE A 230 -29.81 53.23 8.14
N GLY A 231 -28.67 53.93 8.12
CA GLY A 231 -28.61 55.38 8.30
C GLY A 231 -29.32 56.13 7.17
N GLU A 232 -29.11 55.71 5.93
CA GLU A 232 -29.82 56.24 4.75
C GLU A 232 -31.32 55.92 4.82
N MET A 233 -31.70 54.69 5.18
CA MET A 233 -33.11 54.32 5.41
C MET A 233 -33.72 55.13 6.55
N LYS A 234 -32.98 55.41 7.63
CA LYS A 234 -33.43 56.26 8.74
C LYS A 234 -33.60 57.72 8.32
N ASN A 235 -32.77 58.22 7.40
CA ASN A 235 -32.91 59.56 6.83
C ASN A 235 -34.06 59.65 5.81
N ILE A 236 -34.28 58.60 5.03
CA ILE A 236 -35.42 58.48 4.11
C ILE A 236 -36.74 58.30 4.89
N SER A 237 -36.74 57.53 5.99
CA SER A 237 -37.88 57.42 6.90
C SER A 237 -38.05 58.66 7.80
N GLY A 238 -36.96 59.39 8.06
CA GLY A 238 -36.95 60.63 8.83
C GLY A 238 -37.51 61.83 8.09
N THR A 239 -37.78 61.71 6.78
CA THR A 239 -38.46 62.76 6.00
C THR A 239 -39.97 62.49 5.88
N ARG A 240 -40.53 61.48 6.56
CA ARG A 240 -41.96 61.19 6.47
C ARG A 240 -42.59 60.56 7.72
N VAL A 241 -42.17 60.93 8.92
CA VAL A 241 -43.03 60.83 10.12
C VAL A 241 -42.53 61.84 11.16
N GLU A 242 -43.10 63.05 11.15
CA GLU A 242 -43.37 63.71 12.43
C GLU A 242 -44.58 63.00 13.05
N GLU A 243 -44.58 62.96 14.39
CA GLU A 243 -45.63 62.45 15.29
C GLU A 243 -45.51 61.00 15.79
N THR A 244 -44.86 60.95 16.97
CA THR A 244 -45.23 60.17 18.16
C THR A 244 -44.78 58.70 18.27
N GLN A 245 -44.26 58.42 19.48
CA GLN A 245 -44.05 57.10 20.10
C GLN A 245 -42.75 56.36 19.77
N SER A 246 -41.67 56.65 20.53
CA SER A 246 -40.78 55.58 21.05
C SER A 246 -39.85 56.10 22.15
N GLU A 247 -40.41 56.50 23.30
CA GLU A 247 -39.63 56.77 24.53
C GLU A 247 -39.86 55.73 25.64
N ASN A 248 -40.55 54.61 25.36
CA ASN A 248 -41.03 53.71 26.42
C ASN A 248 -40.18 52.47 26.72
N THR A 249 -39.07 52.24 26.03
CA THR A 249 -38.25 51.02 26.26
C THR A 249 -36.99 51.26 27.09
N SER A 250 -36.54 52.51 27.24
CA SER A 250 -35.25 52.80 27.88
C SER A 250 -35.32 53.13 29.38
N ARG A 251 -36.52 53.22 29.98
CA ARG A 251 -36.71 53.62 31.39
C ARG A 251 -36.97 52.47 32.38
N LEU A 252 -37.09 51.22 31.93
CA LEU A 252 -37.46 50.11 32.83
C LEU A 252 -36.30 49.29 33.42
N ILE A 253 -35.04 49.52 33.02
CA ILE A 253 -33.93 48.59 33.35
C ILE A 253 -33.06 49.08 34.54
N SER A 254 -33.17 50.33 34.98
CA SER A 254 -32.24 50.91 35.97
C SER A 254 -32.57 50.66 37.45
N GLY A 255 -33.59 49.83 37.76
CA GLY A 255 -34.09 49.68 39.14
C GLY A 255 -34.23 48.25 39.69
N GLN A 256 -33.81 47.22 38.96
CA GLN A 256 -34.04 45.83 39.38
C GLN A 256 -32.80 45.15 39.95
N THR A 257 -32.96 44.50 41.10
CA THR A 257 -31.93 43.69 41.76
C THR A 257 -31.60 42.45 40.92
N ASP A 258 -30.34 42.02 40.93
CA ASP A 258 -29.80 41.01 39.99
C ASP A 258 -30.55 39.67 39.98
N ARG A 259 -31.26 39.33 41.06
CA ARG A 259 -32.13 38.15 41.11
C ARG A 259 -33.33 38.21 40.16
N GLN A 260 -33.91 39.39 39.94
CA GLN A 260 -35.05 39.56 39.02
C GLN A 260 -34.61 39.47 37.55
N LYS A 261 -33.40 39.94 37.24
CA LYS A 261 -32.81 39.83 35.90
C LYS A 261 -32.50 38.37 35.55
N LEU A 262 -32.00 37.60 36.52
CA LEU A 262 -31.70 36.19 36.32
C LEU A 262 -32.97 35.35 36.07
N ALA A 263 -34.07 35.64 36.79
CA ALA A 263 -35.35 34.96 36.60
C ALA A 263 -35.95 35.19 35.21
N MET A 264 -35.81 36.41 34.66
CA MET A 264 -36.31 36.75 33.34
C MET A 264 -35.49 36.14 32.19
N VAL A 265 -34.19 35.91 32.41
CA VAL A 265 -33.32 35.24 31.43
C VAL A 265 -33.51 33.73 31.44
N MET A 266 -33.97 33.16 32.56
CA MET A 266 -34.14 31.71 32.71
C MET A 266 -35.57 31.19 32.48
N ASP A 267 -36.51 32.06 32.08
CA ASP A 267 -37.90 31.74 31.74
C ASP A 267 -38.55 30.73 32.72
N MET A 268 -38.33 30.95 34.02
CA MET A 268 -38.92 30.13 35.07
C MET A 268 -40.14 30.85 35.64
N ASP A 269 -41.32 30.30 35.34
CA ASP A 269 -42.57 30.67 35.98
C ASP A 269 -42.45 30.46 37.50
N MET A 270 -42.59 31.55 38.25
CA MET A 270 -42.64 31.52 39.71
C MET A 270 -44.06 31.09 40.14
N THR A 271 -44.20 29.80 40.45
CA THR A 271 -45.25 29.27 41.33
C THR A 271 -44.65 28.80 42.64
#